data_AF-R1G6M6-F1
#
_entry.id   AF-R1G6M6-F1
#
_cell.length_a   1.000
_cell.length_b   1.000
_cell.length_c   1.000
_cell.angle_alpha   90.00
_cell.angle_beta   90.00
_cell.angle_gamma   90.00
#
_symmetry.space_group_name_H-M   'P 1'
#
loop_
_entity.id
_entity.type
_entity.pdbx_description
1 polymer ?
#
loop_
_entity_poly.entity_id
_entity_poly.type
_entity_poly.pdbx_seq_one_letter_code
_entity_poly.pdbx_strand_id
1 'polypeptide(L)'
;MASTDAADVEDPDMNGGYVNPPAVKRQFRDPYADWWDKQERRNYGEPLHEDNDVLAIFSPEEYTHFTPNWGWVLFGSFWATFGTFCGVTYYLRPDKPSAPRTFGDGLEKELGGPEAWLARKDGEDKW
;
A
#
# COMPACT_ATOMS: atom_id res chain seq x y z
N MET A 1 -12.87 -4.12 -21.15
CA MET A 1 -13.92 -5.16 -21.17
C MET A 1 -13.28 -6.48 -20.77
N ALA A 2 -13.48 -6.90 -19.53
CA ALA A 2 -13.22 -8.25 -19.06
C ALA A 2 -14.31 -8.55 -18.02
N SER A 3 -15.17 -9.50 -18.39
CA SER A 3 -16.32 -10.11 -17.72
C SER A 3 -16.96 -9.38 -16.53
N THR A 4 -18.14 -8.82 -16.79
CA THR A 4 -19.28 -8.90 -15.88
C THR A 4 -19.60 -10.36 -15.55
N ASP A 5 -20.31 -10.57 -14.44
CA ASP A 5 -20.81 -11.85 -13.91
C ASP A 5 -19.89 -12.62 -12.95
N ALA A 6 -19.49 -11.96 -11.87
CA ALA A 6 -19.73 -12.57 -10.56
C ALA A 6 -21.05 -11.98 -10.03
N ALA A 7 -22.15 -12.29 -10.71
CA ALA A 7 -23.39 -12.42 -9.97
C ALA A 7 -23.07 -13.42 -8.86
N ASP A 8 -23.56 -13.19 -7.64
CA ASP A 8 -23.77 -14.26 -6.69
C ASP A 8 -24.29 -15.44 -7.48
N VAL A 9 -23.42 -16.42 -7.72
CA VAL A 9 -23.88 -17.75 -8.06
C VAL A 9 -24.47 -18.15 -6.74
N GLU A 10 -25.76 -17.84 -6.53
CA GLU A 10 -26.58 -18.59 -5.60
C GLU A 10 -26.36 -20.03 -6.07
N ASP A 11 -25.40 -20.70 -5.44
CA ASP A 11 -25.25 -22.12 -5.58
C ASP A 11 -26.40 -22.67 -4.74
N PRO A 12 -27.49 -23.10 -5.41
CA PRO A 12 -28.74 -23.36 -4.73
C PRO A 12 -28.65 -24.51 -3.72
N ASP A 13 -27.50 -25.19 -3.62
CA ASP A 13 -27.28 -26.34 -2.74
C ASP A 13 -26.04 -26.24 -1.84
N MET A 14 -25.27 -25.13 -1.83
CA MET A 14 -24.03 -25.04 -1.03
C MET A 14 -24.14 -24.34 0.33
N ASN A 15 -25.18 -23.54 0.59
CA ASN A 15 -25.32 -22.82 1.87
C ASN A 15 -26.20 -23.54 2.91
N GLY A 16 -26.65 -24.76 2.61
CA GLY A 16 -27.47 -25.58 3.53
C GLY A 16 -28.89 -25.04 3.79
N GLY A 17 -29.43 -24.22 2.90
CA GLY A 17 -30.76 -23.61 3.06
C GLY A 17 -30.75 -22.41 4.01
N TYR A 18 -29.59 -21.83 4.29
CA TYR A 18 -29.47 -20.60 5.05
C TYR A 18 -30.04 -19.41 4.27
N VAL A 19 -30.69 -18.48 4.96
CA VAL A 19 -31.21 -17.26 4.34
C VAL A 19 -30.02 -16.35 4.03
N ASN A 20 -29.70 -16.18 2.75
CA ASN A 20 -28.63 -15.29 2.32
C ASN A 20 -29.22 -13.93 1.88
N PRO A 21 -29.23 -12.89 2.74
CA PRO A 21 -29.66 -11.55 2.34
C PRO A 21 -28.69 -10.96 1.28
N PRO A 22 -29.02 -9.86 0.60
CA PRO A 22 -28.12 -9.25 -0.39
C PRO A 22 -26.76 -8.83 0.17
N ALA A 23 -25.70 -9.01 -0.62
CA ALA A 23 -24.32 -8.64 -0.30
C ALA A 23 -24.12 -7.11 -0.19
N VAL A 24 -24.50 -6.53 0.95
CA VAL A 24 -24.35 -5.09 1.21
C VAL A 24 -23.38 -4.87 2.36
N LYS A 25 -22.26 -4.22 2.05
CA LYS A 25 -21.26 -3.84 3.05
C LYS A 25 -21.84 -2.88 4.07
N ARG A 26 -21.62 -3.15 5.35
CA ARG A 26 -22.19 -2.37 6.46
C ARG A 26 -21.70 -0.92 6.48
N GLN A 27 -20.52 -0.64 5.90
CA GLN A 27 -20.02 0.72 5.70
C GLN A 27 -21.01 1.63 4.94
N PHE A 28 -21.83 1.08 4.03
CA PHE A 28 -22.78 1.85 3.24
C PHE A 28 -24.17 1.96 3.85
N ARG A 29 -24.42 1.28 4.98
CA ARG A 29 -25.66 1.47 5.74
C ARG A 29 -25.68 2.87 6.36
N ASP A 30 -26.87 3.43 6.52
CA ASP A 30 -27.06 4.76 7.11
C ASP A 30 -26.37 4.85 8.49
N PRO A 31 -25.34 5.70 8.67
CA PRO A 31 -24.64 5.84 9.94
C PRO A 31 -25.49 6.53 11.02
N TYR A 32 -26.59 7.20 10.65
CA TYR A 32 -27.43 7.97 11.57
C TYR A 32 -28.72 7.23 11.97
N ALA A 33 -28.99 6.06 11.40
CA ALA A 33 -30.15 5.26 11.75
C ALA A 33 -30.08 4.67 13.17
N ASP A 34 -31.25 4.35 13.73
CA ASP A 34 -31.35 3.86 15.11
C ASP A 34 -31.06 2.35 15.23
N TRP A 35 -29.82 1.95 14.96
CA TRP A 35 -29.38 0.56 15.07
C TRP A 35 -29.31 0.06 16.52
N TRP A 36 -29.67 -1.22 16.74
CA TRP A 36 -29.46 -1.91 18.03
C TRP A 36 -27.97 -2.02 18.38
N ASP A 37 -27.16 -2.49 17.43
CA ASP A 37 -25.70 -2.43 17.47
C ASP A 37 -25.24 -1.23 16.63
N LYS A 38 -24.87 -0.15 17.33
CA LYS A 38 -24.43 1.11 16.72
C LYS A 38 -23.11 0.98 15.97
N GLN A 39 -22.21 0.10 16.44
CA GLN A 39 -20.88 -0.03 15.84
C GLN A 39 -20.96 -0.76 14.51
N GLU A 40 -21.68 -1.88 14.49
CA GLU A 40 -21.86 -2.69 13.30
C GLU A 40 -22.99 -2.21 12.39
N ARG A 41 -23.81 -1.25 12.82
CA ARG A 41 -25.00 -0.78 12.07
C ARG A 41 -25.97 -1.93 11.78
N ARG A 42 -26.35 -2.65 12.85
CA ARG A 42 -27.11 -3.91 12.80
C ARG A 42 -28.24 -3.94 13.82
N ASN A 43 -29.37 -4.53 13.44
CA ASN A 43 -30.48 -4.80 14.34
C ASN A 43 -30.46 -6.22 14.91
N TYR A 44 -31.06 -6.40 16.09
CA TYR A 44 -31.19 -7.72 16.70
C TYR A 44 -32.09 -8.63 15.85
N GLY A 45 -31.66 -9.87 15.59
CA GLY A 45 -32.44 -10.85 14.82
C GLY A 45 -32.43 -10.65 13.30
N GLU A 46 -31.70 -9.67 12.76
CA GLU A 46 -31.55 -9.53 11.31
C GLU A 46 -30.74 -10.71 10.73
N PRO A 47 -31.17 -11.31 9.60
CA PRO A 47 -30.38 -12.31 8.90
C PRO A 47 -29.01 -11.76 8.49
N LEU A 48 -27.99 -12.62 8.58
CA LEU A 48 -26.62 -12.27 8.25
C LEU A 48 -26.31 -12.73 6.83
N HIS A 49 -25.54 -11.96 6.06
CA HIS A 49 -24.96 -12.52 4.83
C HIS A 49 -23.97 -13.63 5.20
N GLU A 50 -23.80 -14.64 4.36
CA GLU A 50 -22.80 -15.70 4.60
C GLU A 50 -21.38 -15.13 4.71
N ASP A 51 -20.96 -14.30 3.74
CA ASP A 51 -19.69 -13.55 3.74
C ASP A 51 -19.69 -12.29 4.62
N ASN A 52 -20.36 -12.33 5.77
CA ASN A 52 -20.42 -11.17 6.65
C ASN A 52 -19.06 -10.81 7.27
N ASP A 53 -18.10 -11.72 7.33
CA ASP A 53 -16.72 -11.39 7.71
C ASP A 53 -16.08 -10.37 6.75
N VAL A 54 -16.40 -10.43 5.45
CA VAL A 54 -15.97 -9.46 4.44
C VAL A 54 -16.88 -8.24 4.37
N LEU A 55 -18.18 -8.39 4.66
CA LEU A 55 -19.17 -7.30 4.59
C LEU A 55 -19.33 -6.51 5.89
N ALA A 56 -18.78 -6.98 7.03
CA ALA A 56 -18.87 -6.33 8.33
C ALA A 56 -18.14 -4.98 8.37
N ILE A 57 -18.43 -4.17 9.41
CA ILE A 57 -17.80 -2.84 9.55
C ILE A 57 -16.29 -2.90 9.81
N PHE A 58 -15.81 -4.02 10.38
CA PHE A 58 -14.40 -4.24 10.69
C PHE A 58 -13.59 -4.84 9.53
N SER A 59 -14.23 -5.08 8.40
CA SER A 59 -13.54 -5.39 7.15
C SER A 59 -12.78 -4.16 6.63
N PRO A 60 -11.80 -4.32 5.73
CA PRO A 60 -11.14 -3.19 5.08
C PRO A 60 -12.16 -2.23 4.46
N GLU A 61 -11.92 -0.92 4.51
CA GLU A 61 -12.81 0.11 3.98
C GLU A 61 -13.01 -0.01 2.45
N GLU A 62 -14.22 0.25 1.96
CA GLU A 62 -14.50 0.33 0.52
C GLU A 62 -14.53 1.78 0.03
N TYR A 63 -13.49 2.11 -0.73
CA TYR A 63 -13.30 3.44 -1.29
C TYR A 63 -14.13 3.65 -2.56
N THR A 64 -14.98 4.69 -2.56
CA THR A 64 -15.96 4.93 -3.65
C THR A 64 -15.65 6.13 -4.55
N HIS A 65 -14.63 6.92 -4.23
CA HIS A 65 -14.37 8.15 -4.98
C HIS A 65 -13.69 7.88 -6.34
N PHE A 66 -12.85 6.84 -6.44
CA PHE A 66 -12.23 6.39 -7.69
C PHE A 66 -12.41 4.89 -7.88
N THR A 67 -12.46 4.46 -9.13
CA THR A 67 -12.39 3.02 -9.45
C THR A 67 -10.97 2.48 -9.16
N PRO A 68 -10.82 1.18 -8.81
CA PRO A 68 -9.51 0.60 -8.54
C PRO A 68 -8.51 0.79 -9.70
N ASN A 69 -8.99 0.67 -10.94
CA ASN A 69 -8.17 0.90 -12.14
C ASN A 69 -7.63 2.33 -12.22
N TRP A 70 -8.47 3.32 -11.89
CA TRP A 70 -8.04 4.70 -11.88
C TRP A 70 -7.10 5.00 -10.70
N GLY A 71 -7.31 4.33 -9.55
CA GLY A 71 -6.37 4.36 -8.43
C GLY A 71 -4.95 3.95 -8.83
N TRP A 72 -4.81 2.89 -9.63
CA TRP A 72 -3.51 2.47 -10.17
C TRP A 72 -2.89 3.49 -11.12
N VAL A 73 -3.70 4.15 -11.96
CA VAL A 73 -3.21 5.23 -12.83
C VAL A 73 -2.67 6.39 -12.00
N LEU A 74 -3.41 6.82 -10.97
CA LEU A 74 -2.98 7.91 -10.08
C LEU A 74 -1.70 7.54 -9.34
N PHE A 75 -1.66 6.37 -8.69
CA PHE A 75 -0.51 5.90 -7.94
C PHE A 75 0.74 5.74 -8.83
N GLY A 76 0.58 5.12 -9.99
CA GLY A 76 1.66 4.95 -10.96
C GLY A 76 2.18 6.28 -11.49
N SER A 77 1.28 7.22 -11.82
CA SER A 77 1.65 8.54 -12.33
C SER A 77 2.43 9.37 -11.30
N PHE A 78 2.07 9.26 -10.02
CA PHE A 78 2.80 9.91 -8.93
C PHE A 78 4.23 9.41 -8.87
N TRP A 79 4.42 8.09 -8.76
CA TRP A 79 5.76 7.51 -8.65
C TRP A 79 6.59 7.66 -9.92
N ALA A 80 5.96 7.59 -11.09
CA ALA A 80 6.64 7.84 -12.36
C ALA A 80 7.15 9.29 -12.43
N THR A 81 6.31 10.26 -12.05
CA THR A 81 6.70 11.68 -12.06
C THR A 81 7.78 11.96 -11.02
N PHE A 82 7.59 11.51 -9.79
CA PHE A 82 8.55 11.68 -8.70
C PHE A 82 9.88 11.01 -9.00
N GLY A 83 9.86 9.73 -9.44
CA GLY A 83 11.06 8.99 -9.82
C GLY A 83 11.79 9.62 -10.99
N THR A 84 11.06 10.10 -12.00
CA THR A 84 11.65 10.84 -13.14
C THR A 84 12.34 12.12 -12.65
N PHE A 85 11.69 12.90 -11.78
CA PHE A 85 12.28 14.09 -11.21
C PHE A 85 13.56 13.78 -10.42
N CYS A 86 13.56 12.77 -9.56
CA CYS A 86 14.75 12.33 -8.83
C CYS A 86 15.87 11.86 -9.77
N GLY A 87 15.54 11.07 -10.79
CA GLY A 87 16.51 10.57 -11.76
C GLY A 87 17.13 11.68 -12.60
N VAL A 88 16.32 12.62 -13.09
CA VAL A 88 16.78 13.77 -13.87
C VAL A 88 17.64 14.70 -13.01
N THR A 89 17.22 15.01 -11.78
CA THR A 89 18.01 15.86 -10.89
C THR A 89 19.33 15.21 -10.48
N TYR A 90 19.36 13.89 -10.27
CA TYR A 90 20.59 13.15 -10.03
C TYR A 90 21.53 13.20 -11.24
N TYR A 91 21.00 12.97 -12.45
CA TYR A 91 21.79 12.97 -13.69
C TYR A 91 22.33 14.37 -14.07
N LEU A 92 21.53 15.42 -13.85
CA LEU A 92 21.91 16.79 -14.19
C LEU A 92 22.72 17.50 -13.11
N ARG A 93 22.94 16.88 -11.94
CA ARG A 93 23.70 17.53 -10.87
C ARG A 93 25.16 17.71 -11.31
N PRO A 94 25.78 18.87 -11.03
CA PRO A 94 27.21 19.01 -11.21
C PRO A 94 27.98 18.14 -10.20
N ASP A 95 29.18 17.72 -10.58
CA ASP A 95 30.08 17.05 -9.67
C ASP A 95 30.46 17.95 -8.49
N LYS A 96 30.77 17.32 -7.35
CA LYS A 96 31.08 18.04 -6.12
C LYS A 96 32.36 18.87 -6.31
N PRO A 97 32.35 20.20 -6.11
CA PRO A 97 33.49 21.08 -6.37
C PRO A 97 34.50 21.08 -5.21
N SER A 98 34.78 19.91 -4.65
CA SER A 98 35.74 19.75 -3.54
C SER A 98 36.41 18.40 -3.71
N ALA A 99 37.71 18.26 -3.46
CA ALA A 99 38.30 16.94 -3.32
C ALA A 99 37.64 16.17 -2.14
N PRO A 100 37.46 14.85 -2.23
CA PRO A 100 37.14 14.01 -1.08
C PRO A 100 38.27 14.12 -0.05
N ARG A 101 37.93 13.97 1.23
CA ARG A 101 38.93 13.95 2.30
C ARG A 101 39.70 12.63 2.27
N THR A 102 41.03 12.72 2.24
CA THR A 102 41.92 11.56 2.32
C THR A 102 42.55 11.43 3.71
N PHE A 103 42.99 10.22 4.03
CA PHE A 103 43.71 9.90 5.27
C PHE A 103 44.94 9.05 4.93
N GLY A 104 46.08 9.34 5.55
CA GLY A 104 47.29 8.53 5.41
C GLY A 104 47.04 7.12 5.94
N ASP A 105 47.17 6.11 5.07
CA ASP A 105 46.80 4.69 5.25
C ASP A 105 45.31 4.30 5.14
N GLY A 106 44.39 5.27 5.06
CA GLY A 106 42.95 5.00 5.01
C GLY A 106 42.32 4.68 6.36
N LEU A 107 42.99 5.05 7.46
CA LEU A 107 42.59 4.77 8.84
C LEU A 107 42.48 3.27 9.11
N GLU A 108 43.38 2.47 8.52
CA GLU A 108 43.30 1.01 8.58
C GLU A 108 43.32 0.50 10.03
N LYS A 109 44.21 1.06 10.85
CA LYS A 109 44.32 0.67 12.25
C LYS A 109 43.10 1.12 13.06
N GLU A 110 42.62 2.34 12.81
CA GLU A 110 41.52 2.95 13.55
C GLU A 110 40.16 2.35 13.18
N LEU A 111 40.01 1.82 11.96
CA LEU A 111 38.76 1.23 11.46
C LEU A 111 38.64 -0.28 11.73
N GLY A 112 39.64 -0.92 12.36
CA GLY A 112 39.55 -2.31 12.80
C GLY A 112 40.53 -3.27 12.12
N GLY A 113 41.51 -2.76 11.38
CA GLY A 113 42.61 -3.54 10.81
C GLY A 113 42.40 -3.96 9.36
N PRO A 114 43.19 -4.93 8.86
CA PRO A 114 43.33 -5.23 7.44
C PRO A 114 42.08 -5.66 6.68
N GLU A 115 41.02 -6.11 7.37
CA GLU A 115 39.75 -6.52 6.75
C GLU A 115 38.64 -5.44 6.84
N ALA A 116 38.94 -4.29 7.43
CA ALA A 116 37.99 -3.19 7.54
C ALA A 116 37.81 -2.45 6.22
N TRP A 117 36.62 -1.86 6.02
CA TRP A 117 36.40 -0.92 4.94
C TRP A 117 37.14 0.38 5.23
N LEU A 118 38.20 0.63 4.47
CA LEU A 118 39.09 1.76 4.67
C LEU A 118 38.45 3.08 4.21
N ALA A 119 38.83 4.17 4.87
CA ALA A 119 38.61 5.51 4.35
C ALA A 119 39.50 5.75 3.12
N ARG A 120 39.15 6.75 2.31
CA ARG A 120 39.92 7.10 1.12
C ARG A 120 41.38 7.42 1.46
N LYS A 121 42.32 6.77 0.79
CA LYS A 121 43.76 6.95 0.99
C LYS A 121 44.27 8.19 0.24
N ASP A 122 45.47 8.63 0.59
CA ASP A 122 46.16 9.66 -0.19
C ASP A 122 46.36 9.19 -1.64
N GLY A 123 45.96 10.03 -2.61
CA GLY A 123 45.90 9.67 -4.03
C GLY A 123 44.50 9.22 -4.52
N GLU A 124 43.52 9.06 -3.63
CA GLU A 124 42.12 8.79 -3.97
C GLU A 124 41.24 10.07 -3.86
N ASP A 125 41.79 11.18 -4.36
CA ASP A 125 41.26 12.54 -4.26
C ASP A 125 40.26 12.91 -5.37
N LYS A 126 39.65 11.92 -6.04
CA LYS A 126 38.67 12.10 -7.12
C LYS A 126 37.33 11.47 -6.78
N TRP A 127 36.21 12.09 -7.16
CA TRP A 127 34.87 11.56 -6.91
C TRP A 127 34.48 10.43 -7.86
#